data_AF-A0A8B3RGX7-F1
#
_entry.id   AF-A0A8B3RGX7-F1
#
_cell.length_a   1.000
_cell.length_b   1.000
_cell.length_c   1.000
_cell.angle_alpha   90.00
_cell.angle_beta   90.00
_cell.angle_gamma   90.00
#
_symmetry.space_group_name_H-M   'P 1'
#
loop_
_entity.id
_entity.type
_entity.pdbx_description
1 polymer ?
#
loop_
_entity_poly.entity_id
_entity_poly.type
_entity_poly.pdbx_seq_one_letter_code
_entity_poly.pdbx_strand_id
1 'polypeptide(L)'
;MCGYKQWRKVRRAVLQAVALVCACTMLGACGTQKTEPDRVNLADVVLAVGLNPHSKDVIRANTGLVALVHKDGTADFIDTKGMSPQNMAWNDSGLFFDDSDNHFYISRDPGHGYVSKRDNASAAGITMAPVGDDAVLAMYQGEYAQADDSTTVQMQWLTPKPQTLVTSPAALPDAVAQCASGTFATARSNDDPGSYVLYEISETDGMKQVDSKPVTEQFVPGTSTGAVPCVGDELVLFGGVSDGAKGNGYGSQTLTLLKWNVKNARAHAGECDPEERRTATVRGGDELLLRSRPDDRRR
;
A
#
# COMPACT_ATOMS: atom_id res chain seq x y z
N MET A 1 -30.80 -10.28 -7.89
CA MET A 1 -30.27 -11.47 -7.18
C MET A 1 -29.03 -12.11 -7.85
N CYS A 2 -28.33 -11.45 -8.78
CA CYS A 2 -27.15 -12.02 -9.46
C CYS A 2 -25.79 -11.75 -8.78
N GLY A 3 -25.61 -10.65 -8.04
CA GLY A 3 -24.30 -10.27 -7.49
C GLY A 3 -23.78 -11.16 -6.34
N TYR A 4 -24.68 -11.73 -5.53
CA TYR A 4 -24.29 -12.50 -4.34
C TYR A 4 -23.64 -13.85 -4.66
N LYS A 5 -24.00 -14.46 -5.81
CA LYS A 5 -23.38 -15.71 -6.28
C LYS A 5 -21.96 -15.47 -6.81
N GLN A 6 -21.69 -14.30 -7.38
CA GLN A 6 -20.39 -13.96 -7.96
C GLN A 6 -19.35 -13.67 -6.86
N TRP A 7 -19.75 -12.97 -5.80
CA TRP A 7 -18.91 -12.74 -4.62
C TRP A 7 -18.53 -14.02 -3.86
N ARG A 8 -19.44 -15.00 -3.77
CA ARG A 8 -19.13 -16.31 -3.19
C ARG A 8 -18.16 -17.11 -4.06
N LYS A 9 -18.21 -16.96 -5.38
CA LYS A 9 -17.25 -17.58 -6.31
C LYS A 9 -15.86 -16.96 -6.17
N VAL A 10 -15.77 -15.64 -6.09
CA VAL A 10 -14.50 -14.93 -5.88
C VAL A 10 -13.88 -15.28 -4.52
N ARG A 11 -14.66 -15.26 -3.44
CA ARG A 11 -14.16 -15.69 -2.11
C ARG A 11 -13.70 -17.14 -2.09
N ARG A 12 -14.44 -18.05 -2.74
CA ARG A 12 -14.02 -19.45 -2.89
C ARG A 12 -12.76 -19.58 -3.74
N ALA A 13 -12.63 -18.80 -4.81
CA ALA A 13 -11.45 -18.79 -5.67
C ALA A 13 -10.22 -18.26 -4.91
N VAL A 14 -10.36 -17.20 -4.11
CA VAL A 14 -9.27 -16.68 -3.28
C VAL A 14 -8.87 -17.67 -2.18
N LEU A 15 -9.83 -18.26 -1.47
CA LEU A 15 -9.56 -19.31 -0.46
C LEU A 15 -8.96 -20.56 -1.10
N GLN A 16 -9.41 -20.94 -2.29
CA GLN A 16 -8.85 -22.06 -3.05
C GLN A 16 -7.46 -21.74 -3.58
N ALA A 17 -7.19 -20.53 -4.04
CA ALA A 17 -5.86 -20.09 -4.49
C ALA A 17 -4.88 -20.06 -3.32
N VAL A 18 -5.26 -19.53 -2.16
CA VAL A 18 -4.43 -19.56 -0.94
C VAL A 18 -4.21 -21.01 -0.45
N ALA A 19 -5.24 -21.86 -0.52
CA ALA A 19 -5.11 -23.27 -0.17
C ALA A 19 -4.27 -24.06 -1.20
N LEU A 20 -4.35 -23.74 -2.49
CA LEU A 20 -3.50 -24.31 -3.55
C LEU A 20 -2.06 -23.83 -3.40
N VAL A 21 -1.81 -22.58 -3.05
CA VAL A 21 -0.47 -22.07 -2.73
C VAL A 21 0.09 -22.80 -1.49
N CYS A 22 -0.72 -23.04 -0.45
CA CYS A 22 -0.33 -23.87 0.69
C CYS A 22 -0.12 -25.36 0.33
N ALA A 23 -0.91 -25.91 -0.60
CA ALA A 23 -0.80 -27.31 -1.00
C ALA A 23 0.38 -27.57 -1.96
N CYS A 24 0.62 -26.65 -2.90
CA CYS A 24 1.72 -26.70 -3.87
C CYS A 24 3.08 -26.45 -3.22
N THR A 25 3.12 -25.70 -2.10
CA THR A 25 4.35 -25.55 -1.30
C THR A 25 4.66 -26.80 -0.45
N MET A 26 3.64 -27.60 -0.09
CA MET A 26 3.79 -28.84 0.69
C MET A 26 4.05 -30.08 -0.19
N LEU A 27 3.54 -30.10 -1.42
CA LEU A 27 3.69 -31.18 -2.38
C LEU A 27 4.47 -30.61 -3.57
N GLY A 28 5.79 -30.80 -3.62
CA GLY A 28 6.68 -30.32 -4.69
C GLY A 28 6.42 -30.94 -6.07
N ALA A 29 5.18 -30.96 -6.54
CA ALA A 29 4.69 -31.70 -7.70
C ALA A 29 3.59 -31.01 -8.52
N CYS A 30 3.24 -29.74 -8.26
CA CYS A 30 2.60 -28.90 -9.28
C CYS A 30 3.68 -28.00 -9.87
N GLY A 31 4.01 -28.22 -11.15
CA GLY A 31 5.14 -27.61 -11.83
C GLY A 31 5.26 -26.12 -11.56
N THR A 32 6.17 -25.76 -10.66
CA THR A 32 6.59 -24.39 -10.42
C THR A 32 7.37 -23.94 -11.64
N GLN A 33 6.70 -23.31 -12.59
CA GLN A 33 7.39 -22.64 -13.66
C GLN A 33 8.01 -21.37 -13.07
N LYS A 34 9.32 -21.42 -12.83
CA LYS A 34 10.10 -20.23 -12.50
C LYS A 34 10.12 -19.36 -13.75
N THR A 35 9.50 -18.20 -13.67
CA THR A 35 9.35 -17.32 -14.84
C THR A 35 10.22 -16.08 -14.65
N GLU A 36 11.05 -15.80 -15.66
CA GLU A 36 11.79 -14.54 -15.70
C GLU A 36 10.78 -13.39 -15.88
N PRO A 37 10.93 -12.26 -15.17
CA PRO A 37 9.93 -11.17 -15.19
C PRO A 37 9.60 -10.61 -16.58
N ASP A 38 10.54 -10.67 -17.52
CA ASP A 38 10.38 -10.26 -18.92
C ASP A 38 9.56 -11.25 -19.78
N ARG A 39 9.35 -12.48 -19.27
CA ARG A 39 8.55 -13.54 -19.92
C ARG A 39 7.15 -13.67 -19.36
N VAL A 40 6.82 -12.94 -18.29
CA VAL A 40 5.48 -12.95 -17.69
C VAL A 40 4.53 -12.13 -18.55
N ASN A 41 3.32 -12.64 -18.75
CA ASN A 41 2.21 -11.90 -19.36
C ASN A 41 1.17 -11.54 -18.30
N LEU A 42 0.89 -10.26 -18.11
CA LEU A 42 -0.09 -9.78 -17.11
C LEU A 42 -1.56 -9.80 -17.59
N ALA A 43 -1.84 -10.10 -18.86
CA ALA A 43 -3.18 -9.90 -19.45
C ALA A 43 -4.33 -10.64 -18.73
N ASP A 44 -4.03 -11.78 -18.11
CA ASP A 44 -4.98 -12.60 -17.35
C ASP A 44 -4.64 -12.71 -15.86
N VAL A 45 -3.58 -12.05 -15.38
CA VAL A 45 -3.27 -11.97 -13.95
C VAL A 45 -4.29 -11.05 -13.26
N VAL A 46 -4.83 -11.47 -12.12
CA VAL A 46 -5.85 -10.74 -11.33
C VAL A 46 -5.39 -10.38 -9.93
N LEU A 47 -4.31 -11.00 -9.48
CA LEU A 47 -3.78 -10.80 -8.14
C LEU A 47 -2.28 -11.11 -8.15
N ALA A 48 -1.50 -10.24 -7.53
CA ALA A 48 -0.12 -10.51 -7.16
C ALA A 48 -0.05 -10.65 -5.63
N VAL A 49 0.75 -11.60 -5.15
CA VAL A 49 0.94 -11.83 -3.70
C VAL A 49 2.42 -11.99 -3.41
N GLY A 50 2.97 -11.07 -2.62
CA GLY A 50 4.30 -11.21 -2.01
C GLY A 50 4.24 -12.18 -0.84
N LEU A 51 5.09 -13.20 -0.88
CA LEU A 51 5.29 -14.19 0.17
C LEU A 51 6.74 -14.06 0.65
N ASN A 52 6.92 -13.28 1.70
CA ASN A 52 8.20 -13.15 2.36
C ASN A 52 8.20 -13.91 3.70
N PRO A 53 8.68 -15.16 3.75
CA PRO A 53 8.69 -15.94 4.98
C PRO A 53 9.69 -15.36 5.98
N HIS A 54 9.20 -14.52 6.89
CA HIS A 54 9.96 -14.09 8.06
C HIS A 54 9.68 -15.03 9.25
N SER A 55 10.13 -16.29 9.17
CA SER A 55 10.09 -17.22 10.30
C SER A 55 11.49 -17.60 10.74
N LYS A 56 11.75 -17.53 12.05
CA LYS A 56 13.05 -17.88 12.66
C LYS A 56 13.46 -19.35 12.46
N ASP A 57 12.51 -20.22 12.11
CA ASP A 57 12.68 -21.69 12.14
C ASP A 57 12.75 -22.37 10.76
N VAL A 58 12.65 -21.62 9.66
CA VAL A 58 12.91 -22.15 8.32
C VAL A 58 14.36 -21.85 7.96
N ILE A 59 15.23 -22.85 8.10
CA ILE A 59 16.69 -22.82 7.90
C ILE A 59 17.12 -22.54 6.43
N ARG A 60 16.25 -21.89 5.63
CA ARG A 60 16.51 -21.40 4.25
C ARG A 60 16.01 -19.97 3.97
N ALA A 61 15.64 -19.18 4.98
CA ALA A 61 14.88 -17.93 4.86
C ALA A 61 15.65 -16.67 4.34
N ASN A 62 16.37 -16.78 3.22
CA ASN A 62 16.83 -15.62 2.42
C ASN A 62 16.02 -15.43 1.12
N THR A 63 14.98 -16.24 0.92
CA THR A 63 14.19 -16.28 -0.31
C THR A 63 12.77 -15.77 -0.03
N GLY A 64 12.35 -14.77 -0.80
CA GLY A 64 10.96 -14.37 -0.96
C GLY A 64 10.38 -14.94 -2.25
N LEU A 65 9.09 -14.70 -2.48
CA LEU A 65 8.40 -15.14 -3.68
C LEU A 65 7.30 -14.15 -4.03
N VAL A 66 7.09 -13.86 -5.31
CA VAL A 66 5.86 -13.24 -5.79
C VAL A 66 5.07 -14.26 -6.60
N ALA A 67 3.83 -14.49 -6.17
CA ALA A 67 2.87 -15.32 -6.90
C ALA A 67 1.94 -14.43 -7.73
N LEU A 68 1.79 -14.75 -9.02
CA LEU A 68 0.90 -14.07 -9.95
C LEU A 68 -0.26 -15.01 -10.27
N VAL A 69 -1.46 -14.69 -9.80
CA VAL A 69 -2.64 -15.55 -9.93
C VAL A 69 -3.44 -15.14 -11.15
N HIS A 70 -3.68 -16.09 -12.06
CA HIS A 70 -4.43 -15.89 -13.30
C HIS A 70 -5.94 -16.06 -13.09
N LYS A 71 -6.73 -15.53 -14.02
CA LYS A 71 -8.22 -15.62 -14.04
C LYS A 71 -8.73 -17.05 -14.01
N ASP A 72 -7.98 -18.00 -14.56
CA ASP A 72 -8.32 -19.42 -14.61
C ASP A 72 -7.96 -20.17 -13.30
N GLY A 73 -7.31 -19.49 -12.35
CA GLY A 73 -6.90 -20.03 -11.05
C GLY A 73 -5.50 -20.66 -11.04
N THR A 74 -4.77 -20.65 -12.16
CA THR A 74 -3.35 -21.00 -12.19
C THR A 74 -2.49 -19.87 -11.59
N ALA A 75 -1.22 -20.16 -11.32
CA ALA A 75 -0.29 -19.17 -10.80
C ALA A 75 1.12 -19.33 -11.38
N ASP A 76 1.71 -18.21 -11.80
CA ASP A 76 3.13 -18.07 -12.05
C ASP A 76 3.86 -17.65 -10.77
N PHE A 77 5.14 -18.02 -10.66
CA PHE A 77 5.94 -17.78 -9.47
C PHE A 77 7.29 -17.16 -9.83
N ILE A 78 7.62 -16.06 -9.15
CA ILE A 78 8.88 -15.33 -9.30
C ILE A 78 9.65 -15.42 -7.99
N ASP A 79 10.83 -16.05 -8.03
CA ASP A 79 11.74 -16.09 -6.89
C ASP A 79 12.31 -14.70 -6.63
N THR A 80 12.23 -14.25 -5.38
CA THR A 80 12.84 -13.01 -4.93
C THR A 80 13.76 -13.27 -3.74
N LYS A 81 14.53 -12.25 -3.35
CA LYS A 81 15.14 -12.23 -2.01
C LYS A 81 14.12 -11.82 -0.96
N GLY A 82 14.40 -12.14 0.30
CA GLY A 82 13.57 -11.71 1.42
C GLY A 82 13.74 -10.21 1.70
N MET A 83 12.64 -9.50 1.95
CA MET A 83 12.62 -8.07 2.30
C MET A 83 11.41 -7.75 3.19
N SER A 84 11.63 -7.05 4.30
CA SER A 84 10.55 -6.70 5.23
C SER A 84 10.32 -5.18 5.29
N PRO A 85 9.09 -4.71 5.02
CA PRO A 85 8.07 -5.33 4.15
C PRO A 85 8.55 -5.48 2.70
N GLN A 86 8.01 -6.47 1.98
CA GLN A 86 8.13 -6.55 0.52
C GLN A 86 6.96 -5.76 -0.06
N ASN A 87 7.26 -4.68 -0.79
CA ASN A 87 6.23 -3.77 -1.28
C ASN A 87 5.97 -4.02 -2.76
N MET A 88 4.74 -3.72 -3.17
CA MET A 88 4.30 -3.89 -4.55
C MET A 88 3.31 -2.79 -4.90
N ALA A 89 3.33 -2.35 -6.15
CA ALA A 89 2.35 -1.44 -6.71
C ALA A 89 1.98 -1.87 -8.13
N TRP A 90 0.71 -1.75 -8.47
CA TRP A 90 0.20 -2.10 -9.79
C TRP A 90 -0.57 -0.91 -10.35
N ASN A 91 -0.14 -0.40 -11.50
CA ASN A 91 -0.81 0.66 -12.26
C ASN A 91 -1.16 0.19 -13.68
N ASP A 92 -1.35 1.12 -14.60
CA ASP A 92 -1.73 0.80 -15.97
C ASP A 92 -0.57 0.36 -16.86
N SER A 93 0.67 0.72 -16.53
CA SER A 93 1.85 0.21 -17.24
C SER A 93 2.21 -1.21 -16.81
N GLY A 94 2.05 -1.56 -15.53
CA GLY A 94 2.41 -2.90 -15.07
C GLY A 94 2.48 -3.09 -13.56
N LEU A 95 3.11 -4.19 -13.16
CA LEU A 95 3.35 -4.56 -11.78
C LEU A 95 4.79 -4.21 -11.40
N PHE A 96 4.94 -3.42 -10.35
CA PHE A 96 6.20 -3.07 -9.71
C PHE A 96 6.30 -3.77 -8.36
N PHE A 97 7.47 -4.30 -8.04
CA PHE A 97 7.78 -4.84 -6.73
C PHE A 97 9.30 -4.84 -6.52
N ASP A 98 9.72 -5.06 -5.29
CA ASP A 98 11.12 -5.11 -4.92
C ASP A 98 11.46 -6.37 -4.11
N ASP A 99 12.76 -6.61 -4.02
CA ASP A 99 13.35 -7.38 -2.95
C ASP A 99 14.53 -6.63 -2.33
N SER A 100 15.32 -7.28 -1.48
CA SER A 100 16.44 -6.63 -0.81
C SER A 100 17.46 -6.01 -1.77
N ASP A 101 17.54 -6.47 -3.01
CA ASP A 101 18.63 -6.15 -3.94
C ASP A 101 18.15 -5.54 -5.26
N ASN A 102 16.92 -5.83 -5.69
CA ASN A 102 16.45 -5.52 -7.03
C ASN A 102 15.07 -4.87 -7.03
N HIS A 103 14.87 -3.98 -7.99
CA HIS A 103 13.55 -3.60 -8.48
C HIS A 103 13.15 -4.55 -9.60
N PHE A 104 11.87 -4.88 -9.62
CA PHE A 104 11.23 -5.68 -10.65
C PHE A 104 10.10 -4.87 -11.27
N TYR A 105 10.00 -4.95 -12.59
CA TYR A 105 8.88 -4.42 -13.34
C TYR A 105 8.42 -5.47 -14.34
N ILE A 106 7.15 -5.84 -14.25
CA ILE A 106 6.49 -6.66 -15.25
C ILE A 106 5.54 -5.74 -16.02
N SER A 107 5.85 -5.54 -17.29
CA SER A 107 5.06 -4.70 -18.18
C SER A 107 3.76 -5.40 -18.59
N ARG A 108 2.70 -4.63 -18.79
CA ARG A 108 1.51 -5.12 -19.50
C ARG A 108 1.81 -5.42 -20.97
N ASP A 109 2.76 -4.70 -21.56
CA ASP A 109 3.29 -4.98 -22.90
C ASP A 109 4.40 -6.03 -22.81
N PRO A 110 4.22 -7.24 -23.38
CA PRO A 110 5.18 -8.34 -23.25
C PRO A 110 6.58 -7.99 -23.72
N GLY A 111 7.61 -8.45 -23.00
CA GLY A 111 9.03 -8.22 -23.34
C GLY A 111 9.58 -6.84 -22.96
N HIS A 112 8.79 -5.99 -22.29
CA HIS A 112 9.23 -4.67 -21.83
C HIS A 112 9.44 -4.57 -20.31
N GLY A 113 9.40 -5.70 -19.60
CA GLY A 113 9.75 -5.79 -18.18
C GLY A 113 11.25 -5.62 -17.93
N TYR A 114 11.64 -5.48 -16.66
CA TYR A 114 13.05 -5.47 -16.26
C TYR A 114 13.27 -6.00 -14.84
N VAL A 115 14.53 -6.36 -14.59
CA VAL A 115 15.11 -6.50 -13.25
C VAL A 115 16.32 -5.59 -13.20
N SER A 116 16.38 -4.72 -12.19
CA SER A 116 17.49 -3.79 -12.01
C SER A 116 17.93 -3.79 -10.55
N LYS A 117 19.22 -3.59 -10.31
CA LYS A 117 19.71 -3.43 -8.93
C LYS A 117 19.11 -2.18 -8.28
N ARG A 118 18.85 -2.27 -6.99
CA ARG A 118 18.51 -1.15 -6.12
C ARG A 118 19.78 -0.38 -5.76
N ASP A 119 19.68 0.94 -5.77
CA ASP A 119 20.78 1.80 -5.30
C ASP A 119 20.96 1.69 -3.78
N ASN A 120 19.89 1.36 -3.06
CA ASN A 120 19.86 1.21 -1.61
C ASN A 120 19.63 -0.24 -1.17
N ALA A 121 20.43 -1.17 -1.68
CA ALA A 121 20.32 -2.57 -1.32
C ALA A 121 20.27 -2.78 0.21
N SER A 122 19.41 -3.67 0.66
CA SER A 122 19.11 -4.00 2.07
C SER A 122 18.35 -2.93 2.88
N ALA A 123 18.06 -1.75 2.32
CA ALA A 123 17.18 -0.79 3.00
C ALA A 123 15.77 -1.38 3.16
N ALA A 124 15.22 -1.30 4.37
CA ALA A 124 13.89 -1.79 4.68
C ALA A 124 12.83 -1.00 3.89
N GLY A 125 11.82 -1.70 3.38
CA GLY A 125 10.73 -1.05 2.67
C GLY A 125 9.88 -0.20 3.61
N ILE A 126 9.22 0.82 3.06
CA ILE A 126 8.13 1.51 3.74
C ILE A 126 6.85 1.26 2.95
N THR A 127 6.84 1.67 1.68
CA THR A 127 5.68 1.50 0.80
C THR A 127 6.09 1.59 -0.68
N MET A 128 5.26 1.04 -1.56
CA MET A 128 5.20 1.42 -2.96
C MET A 128 3.82 1.95 -3.28
N ALA A 129 3.75 3.13 -3.89
CA ALA A 129 2.50 3.77 -4.24
C ALA A 129 2.42 4.07 -5.74
N PRO A 130 1.33 3.68 -6.44
CA PRO A 130 1.03 4.23 -7.75
C PRO A 130 0.87 5.75 -7.65
N VAL A 131 1.67 6.49 -8.42
CA VAL A 131 1.63 7.97 -8.49
C VAL A 131 1.29 8.49 -9.89
N GLY A 132 1.06 7.58 -10.83
CA GLY A 132 0.58 7.86 -12.17
C GLY A 132 0.32 6.55 -12.94
N ASP A 133 -0.13 6.69 -14.18
CA ASP A 133 -0.47 5.56 -15.05
C ASP A 133 0.75 4.67 -15.33
N ASP A 134 1.94 5.28 -15.40
CA ASP A 134 3.22 4.62 -15.66
C ASP A 134 4.27 4.81 -14.55
N ALA A 135 3.87 5.42 -13.43
CA ALA A 135 4.76 5.84 -12.36
C ALA A 135 4.42 5.19 -11.01
N VAL A 136 5.44 4.69 -10.32
CA VAL A 136 5.38 4.24 -8.92
C VAL A 136 6.42 4.97 -8.10
N LEU A 137 6.04 5.44 -6.91
CA LEU A 137 6.94 5.92 -5.88
C LEU A 137 7.26 4.76 -4.93
N ALA A 138 8.52 4.36 -4.87
CA ALA A 138 9.02 3.41 -3.87
C ALA A 138 9.72 4.16 -2.74
N MET A 139 9.39 3.80 -1.50
CA MET A 139 9.92 4.44 -0.30
C MET A 139 10.56 3.41 0.62
N TYR A 140 11.70 3.78 1.18
CA TYR A 140 12.54 2.94 2.02
C TYR A 140 13.00 3.71 3.24
N GLN A 141 13.23 2.99 4.33
CA GLN A 141 13.83 3.55 5.52
C GLN A 141 15.33 3.74 5.26
N GLY A 142 15.80 4.98 5.36
CA GLY A 142 17.21 5.32 5.32
C GLY A 142 17.85 5.25 6.71
N GLU A 143 19.12 5.66 6.78
CA GLU A 143 19.86 5.75 8.05
C GLU A 143 19.32 6.87 8.95
N TYR A 144 19.64 6.83 10.23
CA TYR A 144 19.26 7.90 11.15
C TYR A 144 20.04 9.19 10.82
N ALA A 145 19.35 10.30 10.56
CA ALA A 145 20.01 11.58 10.33
C ALA A 145 20.40 12.19 11.68
N GLN A 146 21.70 12.20 12.00
CA GLN A 146 22.20 12.80 13.24
C GLN A 146 22.03 14.33 13.33
N ALA A 147 21.82 15.00 12.19
CA ALA A 147 21.73 16.47 12.16
C ALA A 147 20.40 17.01 12.71
N ASP A 148 19.33 16.23 12.62
CA ASP A 148 17.96 16.68 12.88
C ASP A 148 17.20 15.77 13.86
N ASP A 149 17.90 14.87 14.56
CA ASP A 149 17.33 13.81 15.41
C ASP A 149 16.18 13.03 14.73
N SER A 150 16.18 12.96 13.40
CA SER A 150 15.06 12.43 12.61
C SER A 150 15.47 11.20 11.80
N THR A 151 14.49 10.33 11.53
CA THR A 151 14.63 9.27 10.53
C THR A 151 14.86 9.88 9.14
N THR A 152 15.58 9.18 8.26
CA THR A 152 15.59 9.54 6.84
C THR A 152 14.70 8.59 6.05
N VAL A 153 14.13 9.13 4.99
CA VAL A 153 13.34 8.39 4.01
C VAL A 153 14.05 8.49 2.68
N GLN A 154 14.29 7.34 2.06
CA GLN A 154 14.82 7.23 0.71
C GLN A 154 13.65 6.96 -0.24
N MET A 155 13.61 7.67 -1.35
CA MET A 155 12.54 7.62 -2.34
C MET A 155 13.12 7.41 -3.73
N GLN A 156 12.42 6.64 -4.54
CA GLN A 156 12.77 6.45 -5.94
C GLN A 156 11.51 6.35 -6.78
N TRP A 157 11.47 7.13 -7.85
CA TRP A 157 10.43 7.04 -8.86
C TRP A 157 10.80 5.95 -9.86
N LEU A 158 9.81 5.14 -10.24
CA LEU A 158 9.92 4.08 -11.22
C LEU A 158 9.02 4.45 -12.40
N THR A 159 9.59 4.96 -13.50
CA THR A 159 8.84 5.51 -14.66
C THR A 159 9.35 5.04 -16.04
N PRO A 160 9.10 3.79 -16.46
CA PRO A 160 9.00 2.63 -15.59
C PRO A 160 10.37 2.27 -14.99
N LYS A 161 11.49 2.71 -15.58
CA LYS A 161 12.84 2.45 -15.03
C LYS A 161 13.09 3.26 -13.76
N PRO A 162 13.96 2.78 -12.84
CA PRO A 162 14.32 3.55 -11.66
C PRO A 162 15.01 4.85 -12.04
N GLN A 163 14.53 5.94 -11.45
CA GLN A 163 15.18 7.25 -11.48
C GLN A 163 16.21 7.37 -10.35
N THR A 164 16.79 8.56 -10.16
CA THR A 164 17.73 8.82 -9.07
C THR A 164 17.06 8.62 -7.71
N LEU A 165 17.75 7.92 -6.80
CA LEU A 165 17.35 7.81 -5.41
C LEU A 165 17.51 9.17 -4.70
N VAL A 166 16.44 9.66 -4.06
CA VAL A 166 16.44 10.89 -3.26
C VAL A 166 16.30 10.54 -1.79
N THR A 167 17.08 11.19 -0.92
CA THR A 167 17.03 10.99 0.54
C THR A 167 16.66 12.30 1.21
N SER A 168 15.67 12.27 2.11
CA SER A 168 15.23 13.43 2.89
C SER A 168 15.07 13.08 4.38
N PRO A 169 15.39 13.99 5.31
CA PRO A 169 14.98 13.86 6.71
C PRO A 169 13.46 13.96 6.81
N ALA A 170 12.81 12.91 7.33
CA ALA A 170 11.36 12.85 7.47
C ALA A 170 10.93 11.73 8.43
N ALA A 171 9.79 11.91 9.09
CA ALA A 171 9.16 10.80 9.79
C ALA A 171 8.71 9.71 8.78
N LEU A 172 8.73 8.45 9.22
CA LEU A 172 8.34 7.31 8.38
C LEU A 172 6.84 7.42 8.01
N PRO A 173 6.49 7.49 6.72
CA PRO A 173 5.10 7.58 6.28
C PRO A 173 4.23 6.43 6.76
N ASP A 174 3.05 6.77 7.28
CA ASP A 174 1.97 5.83 7.54
C ASP A 174 1.13 5.61 6.27
N ALA A 175 0.98 6.66 5.45
CA ALA A 175 0.20 6.63 4.23
C ALA A 175 0.79 7.56 3.16
N VAL A 176 0.62 7.16 1.89
CA VAL A 176 1.01 7.95 0.71
C VAL A 176 -0.18 8.01 -0.23
N ALA A 177 -0.46 9.17 -0.83
CA ALA A 177 -1.55 9.31 -1.78
C ALA A 177 -1.15 10.17 -2.97
N GLN A 178 -1.58 9.74 -4.15
CA GLN A 178 -1.59 10.60 -5.34
C GLN A 178 -2.91 11.39 -5.36
N CYS A 179 -2.82 12.70 -5.22
CA CYS A 179 -3.93 13.64 -5.37
C CYS A 179 -3.85 14.36 -6.73
N ALA A 180 -4.89 15.10 -7.08
CA ALA A 180 -4.87 15.92 -8.30
C ALA A 180 -3.84 17.06 -8.21
N SER A 181 -3.55 17.53 -7.00
CA SER A 181 -2.57 18.59 -6.73
C SER A 181 -1.13 18.10 -6.53
N GLY A 182 -0.87 16.80 -6.52
CA GLY A 182 0.46 16.25 -6.28
C GLY A 182 0.48 14.98 -5.44
N THR A 183 1.67 14.50 -5.11
CA THR A 183 1.89 13.32 -4.25
C THR A 183 2.11 13.78 -2.82
N PHE A 184 1.41 13.16 -1.87
CA PHE A 184 1.48 13.52 -0.46
C PHE A 184 1.70 12.30 0.42
N ALA A 185 2.37 12.51 1.56
CA ALA A 185 2.49 11.52 2.62
C ALA A 185 2.07 12.11 3.95
N THR A 186 1.55 11.25 4.82
CA THR A 186 1.29 11.58 6.22
C THR A 186 2.08 10.65 7.11
N ALA A 187 2.66 11.20 8.18
CA ALA A 187 3.39 10.44 9.18
C ALA A 187 3.09 10.99 10.57
N ARG A 188 3.28 10.16 11.59
CA ARG A 188 3.37 10.64 12.96
C ARG A 188 4.65 11.46 13.15
N SER A 189 4.57 12.63 13.78
CA SER A 189 5.75 13.46 14.02
C SER A 189 6.73 12.77 14.97
N ASN A 190 8.03 12.84 14.65
CA ASN A 190 9.11 12.38 15.52
C ASN A 190 9.28 13.30 16.75
N ASP A 191 9.05 14.60 16.58
CA ASP A 191 9.27 15.62 17.61
C ASP A 191 8.08 15.76 18.57
N ASP A 192 6.87 15.63 18.04
CA ASP A 192 5.62 15.66 18.81
C ASP A 192 4.78 14.42 18.49
N PRO A 193 4.92 13.33 19.27
CA PRO A 193 4.15 12.12 19.06
C PRO A 193 2.62 12.31 19.15
N GLY A 194 2.12 13.46 19.64
CA GLY A 194 0.69 13.82 19.61
C GLY A 194 0.22 14.42 18.27
N SER A 195 1.14 14.64 17.33
CA SER A 195 0.86 15.31 16.06
C SER A 195 1.16 14.43 14.85
N TYR A 196 0.41 14.69 13.79
CA TYR A 196 0.67 14.18 12.46
C TYR A 196 1.20 15.29 11.57
N VAL A 197 2.12 14.94 10.68
CA VAL A 197 2.72 15.84 9.69
C VAL A 197 2.28 15.45 8.29
N LEU A 198 2.05 16.46 7.46
CA LEU A 198 1.78 16.29 6.03
C LEU A 198 3.03 16.70 5.26
N TYR A 199 3.47 15.81 4.38
CA TYR A 199 4.56 16.03 3.45
C TYR A 199 4.02 16.14 2.03
N GLU A 200 4.50 17.13 1.30
CA GLU A 200 4.48 17.14 -0.16
C GLU A 200 5.72 16.39 -0.66
N ILE A 201 5.57 15.55 -1.67
CA ILE A 201 6.64 14.70 -2.18
C ILE A 201 6.97 15.11 -3.62
N SER A 202 8.25 15.36 -3.91
CA SER A 202 8.74 15.66 -5.26
C SER A 202 9.89 14.75 -5.68
N GLU A 203 10.01 14.53 -7.00
CA GLU A 203 11.07 13.70 -7.62
C GLU A 203 12.48 14.19 -7.30
N THR A 204 12.67 15.49 -7.05
CA THR A 204 13.99 16.11 -6.89
C THR A 204 14.32 16.41 -5.44
N ASP A 205 13.34 16.90 -4.67
CA ASP A 205 13.58 17.41 -3.31
C ASP A 205 13.13 16.41 -2.24
N GLY A 206 12.43 15.34 -2.63
CA GLY A 206 11.95 14.33 -1.72
C GLY A 206 10.76 14.81 -0.89
N MET A 207 10.79 14.55 0.43
CA MET A 207 9.69 14.90 1.33
C MET A 207 9.91 16.29 1.91
N LYS A 208 8.96 17.19 1.69
CA LYS A 208 8.91 18.52 2.29
C LYS A 208 7.70 18.64 3.19
N GLN A 209 7.91 18.92 4.47
CA GLN A 209 6.80 19.15 5.39
C GLN A 209 6.06 20.44 4.99
N VAL A 210 4.75 20.32 4.80
CA VAL A 210 3.87 21.44 4.41
C VAL A 210 2.84 21.79 5.48
N ASP A 211 2.54 20.87 6.40
CA ASP A 211 1.66 21.13 7.54
C ASP A 211 1.94 20.17 8.70
N SER A 212 1.47 20.53 9.89
CA SER A 212 1.46 19.69 11.09
C SER A 212 0.19 19.95 11.89
N LYS A 213 -0.44 18.89 12.38
CA LYS A 213 -1.70 18.95 13.12
C LYS A 213 -1.68 18.04 14.33
N PRO A 214 -2.04 18.54 15.52
CA PRO A 214 -2.25 17.70 16.68
C PRO A 214 -3.46 16.80 16.45
N VAL A 215 -3.32 15.51 16.78
CA VAL A 215 -4.43 14.55 16.79
C VAL A 215 -4.74 14.25 18.26
N THR A 216 -5.86 14.81 18.72
CA THR A 216 -6.23 14.85 20.15
C THR A 216 -6.55 13.49 20.75
N GLU A 217 -6.82 12.49 19.91
CA GLU A 217 -7.09 11.12 20.31
C GLU A 217 -5.87 10.26 19.97
N GLN A 218 -5.59 9.21 20.73
CA GLN A 218 -4.51 8.26 20.44
C GLN A 218 -4.86 7.43 19.19
N PHE A 219 -4.90 8.11 18.04
CA PHE A 219 -5.10 7.50 16.75
C PHE A 219 -3.87 6.65 16.45
N VAL A 220 -4.13 5.38 16.21
CA VAL A 220 -3.16 4.41 15.74
C VAL A 220 -3.58 4.05 14.32
N PRO A 221 -2.79 4.39 13.29
CA PRO A 221 -3.13 4.04 11.93
C PRO A 221 -3.19 2.51 11.84
N GLY A 222 -4.18 2.01 11.12
CA GLY A 222 -4.21 0.59 10.80
C GLY A 222 -2.92 0.27 10.07
N THR A 223 -2.28 -0.86 10.41
CA THR A 223 -0.98 -1.27 9.86
C THR A 223 -1.03 -1.66 8.37
N SER A 224 -1.98 -1.12 7.60
CA SER A 224 -1.87 -1.02 6.15
C SER A 224 -1.02 0.20 5.82
N THR A 225 0.28 0.13 6.11
CA THR A 225 1.26 1.02 5.48
C THR A 225 1.11 0.86 3.98
N GLY A 226 0.77 1.93 3.27
CA GLY A 226 0.45 1.78 1.86
C GLY A 226 -0.05 3.03 1.16
N ALA A 227 -0.25 2.86 -0.14
CA ALA A 227 -0.98 3.80 -0.97
C ALA A 227 -2.44 3.89 -0.48
N VAL A 228 -2.89 5.10 -0.14
CA VAL A 228 -4.29 5.39 0.22
C VAL A 228 -4.93 6.23 -0.88
N PRO A 229 -6.26 6.11 -1.07
CA PRO A 229 -6.94 6.95 -2.05
C PRO A 229 -6.92 8.42 -1.62
N CYS A 230 -6.82 9.30 -2.61
CA CYS A 230 -7.08 10.73 -2.46
C CYS A 230 -8.34 11.09 -3.24
N VAL A 231 -9.40 11.51 -2.56
CA VAL A 231 -10.70 11.84 -3.19
C VAL A 231 -11.00 13.30 -2.96
N GLY A 232 -11.07 14.09 -4.04
CA GLY A 232 -11.30 15.54 -3.93
C GLY A 232 -10.21 16.28 -3.15
N ASP A 233 -8.96 15.84 -3.30
CA ASP A 233 -7.79 16.32 -2.54
C ASP A 233 -7.89 16.08 -1.02
N GLU A 234 -8.69 15.10 -0.61
CA GLU A 234 -8.76 14.60 0.76
C GLU A 234 -8.09 13.23 0.84
N LEU A 235 -6.95 13.18 1.53
CA LEU A 235 -6.25 11.96 1.89
C LEU A 235 -6.95 11.33 3.10
N VAL A 236 -7.17 10.02 3.06
CA VAL A 236 -7.88 9.30 4.12
C VAL A 236 -6.99 8.20 4.73
N LEU A 237 -6.72 8.29 6.03
CA LEU A 237 -6.12 7.22 6.80
C LEU A 237 -7.18 6.50 7.61
N PHE A 238 -7.10 5.18 7.62
CA PHE A 238 -7.92 4.34 8.46
C PHE A 238 -7.11 3.88 9.67
N GLY A 239 -7.71 3.92 10.85
CA GLY A 239 -7.07 3.47 12.07
C GLY A 239 -8.04 3.20 13.20
N GLY A 240 -7.48 3.03 14.39
CA GLY A 240 -8.22 2.86 15.62
C GLY A 240 -7.87 3.96 16.61
N VAL A 241 -8.83 4.35 17.43
CA VAL A 241 -8.57 5.13 18.65
C VAL A 241 -8.64 4.17 19.84
N SER A 242 -7.62 4.23 20.70
CA SER A 242 -7.63 3.51 21.98
C SER A 242 -8.70 4.14 22.89
N ASP A 243 -9.81 3.45 23.10
CA ASP A 243 -10.95 3.95 23.87
C ASP A 243 -10.78 3.79 25.39
N GLY A 244 -9.62 3.31 25.85
CA GLY A 244 -9.33 3.11 27.28
C GLY A 244 -10.27 2.12 27.99
N ALA A 245 -11.09 1.36 27.25
CA ALA A 245 -12.01 0.40 27.83
C ALA A 245 -11.23 -0.79 28.41
N LYS A 246 -11.21 -0.84 29.75
CA LYS A 246 -10.57 -1.86 30.60
C LYS A 246 -11.01 -3.27 30.22
N GLY A 247 -10.06 -4.12 29.83
CA GLY A 247 -10.27 -5.56 29.77
C GLY A 247 -9.33 -6.27 28.81
N ASN A 248 -8.21 -6.77 29.35
CA ASN A 248 -7.34 -7.83 28.83
C ASN A 248 -7.04 -7.77 27.33
N GLY A 249 -6.04 -6.96 26.93
CA GLY A 249 -5.24 -7.07 25.70
C GLY A 249 -6.03 -7.24 24.40
N TYR A 250 -5.98 -6.25 23.51
CA TYR A 250 -6.85 -6.12 22.31
C TYR A 250 -8.26 -5.58 22.62
N GLY A 251 -8.36 -4.67 23.61
CA GLY A 251 -9.58 -3.92 23.91
C GLY A 251 -10.10 -3.16 22.68
N SER A 252 -11.44 -3.10 22.58
CA SER A 252 -12.23 -2.34 21.61
C SER A 252 -11.48 -1.16 20.99
N GLN A 253 -11.25 -1.19 19.69
CA GLN A 253 -10.76 -0.02 18.96
C GLN A 253 -11.95 0.58 18.20
N THR A 254 -12.25 1.85 18.46
CA THR A 254 -13.18 2.60 17.60
C THR A 254 -12.48 2.86 16.28
N LEU A 255 -13.00 2.24 15.22
CA LEU A 255 -12.51 2.45 13.86
C LEU A 255 -12.78 3.89 13.46
N THR A 256 -11.70 4.60 13.15
CA THR A 256 -11.69 6.05 12.93
C THR A 256 -11.03 6.35 11.59
N LEU A 257 -11.55 7.37 10.91
CA LEU A 257 -10.93 7.93 9.72
C LEU A 257 -10.26 9.25 10.07
N LEU A 258 -8.98 9.39 9.75
CA LEU A 258 -8.32 10.68 9.66
C LEU A 258 -8.42 11.16 8.21
N LYS A 259 -9.09 12.27 8.00
CA LYS A 259 -9.20 12.93 6.69
C LYS A 259 -8.33 14.17 6.69
N TRP A 260 -7.52 14.35 5.66
CA TRP A 260 -6.67 15.52 5.49
C TRP A 260 -6.85 16.11 4.10
N ASN A 261 -7.40 17.33 4.03
CA ASN A 261 -7.45 18.08 2.79
C ASN A 261 -6.09 18.72 2.51
N VAL A 262 -5.41 18.26 1.45
CA VAL A 262 -4.03 18.65 1.15
C VAL A 262 -3.92 20.07 0.58
N LYS A 263 -5.00 20.64 0.03
CA LYS A 263 -5.00 22.00 -0.53
C LYS A 263 -5.07 23.09 0.53
N ASN A 264 -5.89 22.88 1.56
CA ASN A 264 -6.14 23.88 2.60
C ASN A 264 -5.61 23.47 3.98
N ALA A 265 -4.91 22.34 4.05
CA ALA A 265 -4.25 21.84 5.24
C ALA A 265 -5.20 21.67 6.44
N ARG A 266 -6.44 21.23 6.17
CA ARG A 266 -7.45 20.92 7.20
C ARG A 266 -7.51 19.43 7.44
N ALA A 267 -7.34 19.04 8.71
CA ALA A 267 -7.46 17.65 9.16
C ALA A 267 -8.68 17.48 10.07
N HIS A 268 -9.42 16.38 9.89
CA HIS A 268 -10.58 16.00 10.69
C HIS A 268 -10.53 14.51 11.00
N ALA A 269 -10.62 14.15 12.28
CA ALA A 269 -10.89 12.79 12.71
C ALA A 269 -12.39 12.60 12.89
N GLY A 270 -12.94 11.50 12.38
CA GLY A 270 -14.34 11.14 12.55
C GLY A 270 -14.53 9.64 12.72
N GLU A 271 -15.45 9.25 13.59
CA GLU A 271 -15.87 7.86 13.73
C GLU A 271 -16.51 7.35 12.43
N CYS A 272 -16.28 6.08 12.10
CA CYS A 272 -17.02 5.42 11.03
C CYS A 272 -18.47 5.19 11.47
N ASP A 273 -19.42 6.03 11.00
CA ASP A 273 -20.84 5.91 11.35
C ASP A 273 -21.39 4.50 11.00
N PRO A 274 -21.99 3.77 11.96
CA PRO A 274 -22.58 2.46 11.71
C PRO A 274 -23.76 2.47 10.72
N GLU A 275 -24.42 3.60 10.43
CA GLU A 275 -25.47 3.66 9.39
C GLU A 275 -24.90 3.65 7.96
N GLU A 276 -23.67 4.11 7.72
CA GLU A 276 -23.00 4.00 6.40
C GLU A 276 -22.61 2.55 6.05
N ARG A 277 -22.59 1.63 7.03
CA ARG A 277 -22.36 0.20 6.79
C ARG A 277 -23.43 -0.44 5.90
N ARG A 278 -24.61 0.17 5.74
CA ARG A 278 -25.70 -0.38 4.90
C ARG A 278 -25.64 0.09 3.45
N THR A 279 -24.97 1.19 3.14
CA THR A 279 -25.00 1.82 1.81
C THR A 279 -23.81 1.49 0.92
N ALA A 280 -22.71 0.96 1.46
CA ALA A 280 -21.61 0.38 0.67
C ALA A 280 -21.98 -1.04 0.16
N THR A 281 -23.16 -1.20 -0.44
CA THR A 281 -23.43 -2.36 -1.29
C THR A 281 -23.09 -1.94 -2.71
N VAL A 282 -21.96 -2.42 -3.23
CA VAL A 282 -21.58 -2.31 -4.65
C VAL A 282 -22.71 -2.87 -5.50
N ARG A 283 -23.57 -2.00 -6.02
CA ARG A 283 -24.41 -2.29 -7.18
C ARG A 283 -23.56 -1.97 -8.39
N GLY A 284 -23.20 -3.01 -9.14
CA GLY A 284 -22.47 -2.85 -10.39
C GLY A 284 -23.29 -2.06 -11.41
N GLY A 285 -22.56 -1.27 -12.20
CA GLY A 285 -23.08 -0.52 -13.34
C GLY A 285 -23.58 0.88 -12.96
N ASP A 286 -22.85 1.87 -13.47
CA ASP A 286 -23.18 3.29 -13.63
C ASP A 286 -23.03 4.26 -12.43
N GLU A 287 -22.29 5.34 -12.74
CA GLU A 287 -22.12 6.64 -12.08
C GLU A 287 -22.35 6.74 -10.56
N LEU A 288 -21.28 7.12 -9.85
CA LEU A 288 -21.32 7.60 -8.47
C LEU A 288 -22.00 8.99 -8.41
N LEU A 289 -23.32 9.03 -8.53
CA LEU A 289 -24.11 10.23 -8.32
C LEU A 289 -24.25 10.49 -6.81
N LEU A 290 -23.35 11.33 -6.28
CA LEU A 290 -23.48 11.94 -4.95
C LEU A 290 -24.72 12.85 -4.94
N ARG A 291 -25.89 12.30 -4.55
CA ARG A 291 -27.05 13.13 -4.19
C ARG A 291 -26.93 13.56 -2.73
N SER A 292 -26.53 14.81 -2.51
CA SER A 292 -26.82 15.50 -1.26
C SER A 292 -28.34 15.63 -1.11
N ARG A 293 -28.89 15.28 0.06
CA ARG A 293 -30.27 15.64 0.40
C ARG A 293 -30.33 17.15 0.66
N PRO A 294 -31.32 17.89 0.14
CA PRO A 294 -31.58 19.24 0.57
C PRO A 294 -32.10 19.23 2.01
N ASP A 295 -31.58 20.17 2.79
CA ASP A 295 -31.90 20.44 4.18
C ASP A 295 -33.36 20.92 4.28
N ASP A 296 -34.24 20.08 4.84
CA ASP A 296 -35.65 20.43 5.08
C ASP A 296 -35.81 20.78 6.56
N ARG A 297 -35.31 21.96 6.97
CA ARG A 297 -35.69 22.60 8.23
C ARG A 297 -36.86 23.54 7.98
N ARG A 298 -38.07 23.03 8.24
CA ARG A 298 -39.19 23.86 8.66
C ARG A 298 -38.94 24.37 10.08
N ARG A 299 -38.72 25.68 10.23
CA ARG A 299 -39.51 26.56 11.10
C ARG A 299 -39.57 27.93 10.47
#